data_AF-A0A652KZM2-F1
#
_entry.id   AF-A0A652KZM2-F1
#
_cell.length_a   1.000
_cell.length_b   1.000
_cell.length_c   1.000
_cell.angle_alpha   90.00
_cell.angle_beta   90.00
_cell.angle_gamma   90.00
#
_symmetry.space_group_name_H-M   'P 1'
#
loop_
_entity.id
_entity.type
_entity.pdbx_description
1 polymer ?
#
loop_
_entity_poly.entity_id
_entity_poly.type
_entity_poly.pdbx_seq_one_letter_code
_entity_poly.pdbx_strand_id
1 'polypeptide(L)'
;MSAGDSYDEDVTYAITAPATDFLWEFRPEGEGRYEATGTCPRCRCAMTKVWPLGQYGTVKGKLRPRRRSADGGPWFTRCTCASAHADRPAAESHGCGAGLWIAFPPNGLPS
;
A
#
# COMPACT_ATOMS: atom_id res chain seq x y z
N MET A 1 13.36 -41.36 -8.04
CA MET A 1 13.25 -40.36 -9.12
C MET A 1 12.30 -39.28 -8.64
N SER A 2 12.86 -38.09 -8.47
CA SER A 2 12.28 -36.73 -8.39
C SER A 2 11.14 -36.40 -7.42
N ALA A 3 11.48 -35.40 -6.59
CA ALA A 3 10.67 -34.64 -5.65
C ALA A 3 10.02 -33.40 -6.30
N GLY A 4 9.18 -32.70 -5.52
CA GLY A 4 8.74 -31.30 -5.74
C GLY A 4 7.51 -31.19 -6.63
N ASP A 5 6.45 -30.44 -6.31
CA ASP A 5 6.35 -29.26 -5.46
C ASP A 5 5.00 -29.26 -4.74
N SER A 6 5.04 -29.12 -3.42
CA SER A 6 3.90 -28.64 -2.64
C SER A 6 3.62 -27.21 -3.08
N TYR A 7 2.40 -26.95 -3.54
CA TYR A 7 1.89 -25.59 -3.72
C TYR A 7 1.90 -24.89 -2.35
N ASP A 8 2.94 -24.11 -2.11
CA ASP A 8 3.07 -23.23 -0.95
C ASP A 8 2.22 -21.98 -1.23
N GLU A 9 0.97 -22.02 -0.77
CA GLU A 9 0.00 -20.93 -0.89
C GLU A 9 0.34 -19.72 0.03
N ASP A 10 1.50 -19.76 0.69
CA ASP A 10 1.94 -18.82 1.71
C ASP A 10 3.29 -18.15 1.39
N VAL A 11 3.80 -18.23 0.15
CA VAL A 11 4.89 -17.34 -0.29
C VAL A 11 4.33 -15.95 -0.51
N THR A 12 4.29 -15.29 0.64
CA THR A 12 3.92 -13.92 0.88
C THR A 12 4.78 -13.05 -0.04
N TYR A 13 4.20 -12.56 -1.14
CA TYR A 13 4.71 -11.40 -1.89
C TYR A 13 4.65 -10.11 -1.05
N ALA A 14 4.59 -10.22 0.28
CA ALA A 14 4.68 -9.11 1.20
C ALA A 14 6.16 -8.79 1.37
N ILE A 15 6.51 -7.61 0.89
CA ILE A 15 7.79 -7.00 1.24
C ILE A 15 7.68 -6.68 2.73
N THR A 16 8.40 -7.45 3.53
CA THR A 16 8.29 -7.45 4.99
C THR A 16 8.94 -6.23 5.62
N ALA A 17 9.97 -5.68 4.97
CA ALA A 17 10.57 -4.40 5.35
C ALA A 17 9.76 -3.22 4.77
N PRO A 18 9.35 -2.23 5.57
CA PRO A 18 8.69 -1.04 5.07
C PRO A 18 9.56 -0.27 4.07
N ALA A 19 8.99 0.10 2.92
CA ALA A 19 9.61 0.96 1.94
C ALA A 19 9.76 2.38 2.49
N THR A 20 10.99 2.88 2.54
CA THR A 20 11.35 4.19 3.11
C THR A 20 11.60 5.27 2.05
N ASP A 21 11.56 4.91 0.77
CA ASP A 21 11.83 5.80 -0.38
C ASP A 21 10.59 6.58 -0.86
N PHE A 22 9.47 6.46 -0.16
CA PHE A 22 8.25 7.19 -0.48
C PHE A 22 8.27 8.59 0.14
N LEU A 23 8.02 9.59 -0.71
CA LEU A 23 7.78 10.96 -0.29
C LEU A 23 6.31 11.12 0.11
N TRP A 24 6.09 11.64 1.31
CA TRP A 24 4.76 11.90 1.84
C TRP A 24 4.38 13.37 1.71
N GLU A 25 3.14 13.61 1.27
CA GLU A 25 2.55 14.93 1.16
C GLU A 25 1.15 14.92 1.78
N PHE A 26 0.80 16.00 2.46
CA PHE A 26 -0.58 16.26 2.87
C PHE A 26 -1.23 17.20 1.87
N ARG A 27 -2.40 16.82 1.37
CA ARG A 27 -3.24 17.66 0.50
C ARG A 27 -4.48 18.05 1.28
N PRO A 28 -4.65 19.33 1.67
CA PRO A 28 -5.79 19.77 2.48
C PRO A 28 -7.10 19.93 1.69
N GLU A 29 -7.10 19.65 0.39
CA GLU A 29 -8.29 19.76 -0.47
C GLU A 29 -9.42 18.82 -0.02
N GLY A 30 -10.63 19.35 0.12
CA GLY A 30 -11.81 18.59 0.55
C GLY A 30 -11.71 18.15 2.01
N GLU A 31 -11.86 16.85 2.25
CA GLU A 31 -11.72 16.24 3.59
C GLU A 31 -10.25 16.04 4.01
N GLY A 32 -9.29 16.43 3.16
CA GLY A 32 -7.87 16.18 3.34
C GLY A 32 -7.45 14.76 2.97
N ARG A 33 -6.27 14.61 2.39
CA ARG A 33 -5.71 13.30 2.00
C ARG A 33 -4.20 13.27 2.16
N TYR A 34 -3.68 12.10 2.48
CA TYR A 34 -2.25 11.82 2.40
C TYR A 34 -1.92 11.18 1.07
N GLU A 35 -0.85 11.67 0.46
CA GLU A 35 -0.28 11.10 -0.75
C GLU A 35 1.12 10.58 -0.43
N ALA A 36 1.42 9.34 -0.82
CA ALA A 36 2.78 8.81 -0.81
C ALA A 36 3.20 8.48 -2.24
N THR A 37 4.25 9.13 -2.73
CA THR A 37 4.80 8.91 -4.06
C THR A 37 6.18 8.27 -3.95
N GLY A 38 6.39 7.18 -4.67
CA GLY A 38 7.64 6.44 -4.60
C GLY A 38 7.72 5.36 -5.67
N THR A 39 8.64 4.43 -5.48
CA THR A 39 8.89 3.35 -6.44
C THR A 39 8.41 2.03 -5.87
N CYS A 40 7.73 1.22 -6.68
CA CYS A 40 7.44 -0.15 -6.27
C CYS A 40 8.75 -0.94 -6.13
N PRO A 41 9.12 -1.45 -4.94
CA PRO A 41 10.32 -2.27 -4.77
C PRO A 41 10.32 -3.57 -5.60
N ARG A 42 9.15 -4.08 -6.01
CA ARG A 42 9.04 -5.28 -6.87
C ARG A 42 9.27 -4.98 -8.35
N CYS A 43 8.49 -4.07 -8.94
CA CYS A 43 8.56 -3.79 -10.38
C CYS A 43 9.35 -2.55 -10.76
N ARG A 44 9.83 -1.79 -9.77
CA ARG A 44 10.63 -0.56 -9.94
C ARG A 44 9.93 0.56 -10.71
N CYS A 45 8.63 0.45 -10.93
CA CYS A 45 7.81 1.51 -11.52
C CYS A 45 7.41 2.55 -10.47
N ALA A 46 7.29 3.81 -10.90
CA ALA A 46 6.73 4.87 -10.08
C ALA A 46 5.24 4.63 -9.78
N MET A 47 4.82 4.99 -8.57
CA MET A 47 3.44 4.92 -8.13
C MET A 47 3.13 5.97 -7.07
N THR A 48 1.88 6.40 -7.04
CA THR A 48 1.33 7.27 -6.00
C THR A 48 0.19 6.57 -5.29
N LYS A 49 0.14 6.70 -3.97
CA LYS A 49 -0.92 6.19 -3.12
C LYS A 49 -1.61 7.27 -2.35
N VAL A 50 -2.93 7.19 -2.30
CA VAL A 50 -3.78 8.21 -1.72
C VAL A 50 -4.61 7.58 -0.61
N TRP A 51 -4.55 8.17 0.59
CA TRP A 51 -5.38 7.78 1.73
C TRP A 51 -6.21 8.99 2.21
N PRO A 52 -7.49 9.10 1.83
CA PRO A 52 -8.34 10.24 2.19
C PRO A 52 -8.71 10.19 3.67
N LEU A 53 -8.54 11.25 4.46
CA LEU A 53 -8.70 11.22 5.92
C LEU A 53 -10.09 10.69 6.38
N GLY A 54 -11.13 10.94 5.59
CA GLY A 54 -12.53 10.59 5.90
C GLY A 54 -12.99 9.17 5.56
N GLN A 55 -12.12 8.16 5.43
CA GLN A 55 -12.65 6.78 5.28
C GLN A 55 -13.39 6.33 6.55
N TYR A 56 -14.72 6.47 6.55
CA TYR A 56 -15.60 5.87 7.54
C TYR A 56 -15.61 4.35 7.35
N GLY A 57 -15.36 3.60 8.42
CA GLY A 57 -15.57 2.15 8.44
C GLY A 57 -16.94 1.84 9.02
N THR A 58 -17.69 0.95 8.39
CA THR A 58 -18.93 0.41 8.96
C THR A 58 -18.57 -0.72 9.92
N VAL A 59 -18.44 -0.41 11.22
CA VAL A 59 -18.27 -1.43 12.26
C VAL A 59 -19.66 -1.69 12.85
N LYS A 60 -20.25 -2.86 12.55
CA LYS A 60 -21.58 -3.28 13.01
C LYS A 60 -22.66 -2.18 12.89
N GLY A 61 -22.91 -1.69 11.68
CA GLY A 61 -24.05 -0.81 11.38
C GLY A 61 -23.94 0.65 11.87
N LYS A 62 -22.78 1.07 12.38
CA LYS A 62 -22.51 2.50 12.66
C LYS A 62 -21.36 2.98 11.79
N LEU A 63 -21.58 4.05 11.03
CA LEU A 63 -20.50 4.81 10.39
C LEU A 63 -19.62 5.37 11.51
N ARG A 64 -18.42 4.84 11.67
CA ARG A 64 -17.41 5.41 12.55
C ARG A 64 -16.24 5.89 11.70
N PRO A 65 -15.64 7.05 12.01
CA PRO A 65 -14.35 7.40 11.45
C PRO A 65 -13.41 6.22 11.71
N ARG A 66 -12.82 5.63 10.67
CA ARG A 66 -11.79 4.61 10.86
C ARG A 66 -10.61 5.36 11.48
N ARG A 67 -10.47 5.28 12.80
CA ARG A 67 -9.25 5.75 13.47
C ARG A 67 -8.12 4.92 12.87
N ARG A 68 -7.35 5.55 11.97
CA ARG A 68 -6.07 5.02 11.50
C ARG A 68 -5.15 5.03 12.70
N SER A 69 -4.41 3.95 12.88
CA SER A 69 -3.50 3.75 14.01
C SER A 69 -2.79 5.07 14.30
N ALA A 70 -3.13 5.69 15.43
CA ALA A 70 -2.53 6.93 15.88
C ALA A 70 -1.05 6.73 16.26
N ASP A 71 -0.57 5.49 16.13
CA ASP A 71 0.69 4.99 16.65
C ASP A 71 1.85 5.05 15.64
N GLY A 72 1.73 5.84 14.56
CA GLY A 72 2.90 6.16 13.71
C GLY A 72 3.49 5.00 12.89
N GLY A 73 2.71 3.94 12.62
CA GLY A 73 3.19 2.74 11.92
C GLY A 73 3.10 2.81 10.38
N PRO A 74 3.86 1.97 9.67
CA PRO A 74 3.84 1.90 8.21
C PRO A 74 2.44 1.54 7.69
N TRP A 75 2.11 2.01 6.48
CA TRP A 75 0.84 1.73 5.82
C TRP A 75 0.99 0.68 4.73
N PHE A 76 0.18 -0.38 4.83
CA PHE A 76 0.10 -1.40 3.79
C PHE A 76 -0.64 -0.88 2.56
N THR A 77 -0.16 -1.29 1.39
CA THR A 77 -0.80 -1.06 0.12
C THR A 77 -0.39 -2.11 -0.92
N ARG A 78 -1.05 -2.11 -2.08
CA ARG A 78 -0.62 -2.87 -3.27
C ARG A 78 -0.01 -1.94 -4.31
N CYS A 79 0.91 -2.42 -5.14
CA CYS A 79 1.44 -1.64 -6.25
C CYS A 79 0.31 -1.14 -7.18
N THR A 80 0.31 0.17 -7.50
CA THR A 80 -0.60 0.78 -8.48
C THR A 80 0.14 1.60 -9.53
N CYS A 81 1.30 1.13 -9.98
CA CYS A 81 1.91 1.71 -11.16
C CYS A 81 0.97 1.56 -12.38
N ALA A 82 1.07 2.49 -13.33
CA ALA A 82 0.29 2.46 -14.56
C ALA A 82 0.88 1.54 -15.64
N SER A 83 1.94 0.80 -15.32
CA SER A 83 2.68 -0.05 -16.25
C SER A 83 2.02 -1.41 -16.43
N ALA A 84 2.01 -1.91 -17.67
CA ALA A 84 1.60 -3.28 -17.97
C ALA A 84 2.69 -4.27 -17.53
N HIS A 85 2.29 -5.37 -16.90
CA HIS A 85 3.19 -6.43 -16.43
C HIS A 85 2.69 -7.79 -16.93
N ALA A 86 3.60 -8.59 -17.51
CA ALA A 86 3.26 -9.90 -18.09
C ALA A 86 2.74 -10.91 -17.05
N ASP A 87 3.32 -10.89 -15.85
CA ASP A 87 2.96 -11.82 -14.75
C ASP A 87 1.94 -11.23 -13.76
N ARG A 88 1.17 -10.22 -14.18
CA ARG A 88 0.17 -9.60 -13.31
C ARG A 88 -1.01 -10.58 -13.08
N PRO A 89 -1.39 -10.86 -11.82
CA PRO A 89 -2.60 -11.63 -11.54
C PRO A 89 -3.83 -11.00 -12.20
N ALA A 90 -4.68 -11.80 -12.84
CA ALA A 90 -5.86 -11.32 -13.56
C ALA A 90 -6.85 -10.54 -12.68
N ALA A 91 -6.85 -10.81 -11.36
CA ALA A 91 -7.67 -10.11 -10.38
C ALA A 91 -7.19 -8.68 -10.04
N GLU A 92 -5.96 -8.31 -10.40
CA GLU A 92 -5.39 -7.00 -10.08
C GLU A 92 -5.64 -6.02 -11.24
N SER A 93 -6.44 -4.99 -11.00
CA SER A 93 -6.80 -4.00 -12.02
C SER A 93 -5.66 -3.03 -12.36
N HIS A 94 -4.70 -2.84 -11.46
CA HIS A 94 -3.61 -1.86 -11.59
C HIS A 94 -2.28 -2.41 -11.09
N GLY A 95 -1.18 -1.91 -11.66
CA GLY A 95 0.18 -2.22 -11.26
C GLY A 95 0.58 -3.69 -11.38
N CYS A 96 1.65 -4.08 -10.67
CA CYS A 96 2.15 -5.45 -10.65
C CYS A 96 1.48 -6.34 -9.59
N GLY A 97 0.54 -5.81 -8.80
CA GLY A 97 -0.16 -6.56 -7.74
C GLY A 97 0.62 -6.80 -6.44
N ALA A 98 1.92 -6.45 -6.38
CA ALA A 98 2.75 -6.70 -5.20
C ALA A 98 2.26 -5.96 -3.95
N GLY A 99 2.22 -6.65 -2.80
CA GLY A 99 1.92 -6.05 -1.51
C GLY A 99 3.17 -5.44 -0.86
N LEU A 100 3.05 -4.23 -0.33
CA LEU A 100 4.15 -3.53 0.34
C LEU A 100 3.66 -2.69 1.52
N TRP A 101 4.52 -2.56 2.52
CA TRP A 101 4.39 -1.59 3.60
C TRP A 101 5.15 -0.32 3.23
N ILE A 102 4.55 0.86 3.42
CA ILE A 102 5.20 2.15 3.21
C ILE A 102 5.47 2.76 4.58
N ALA A 103 6.74 3.00 4.89
CA ALA A 103 7.16 3.63 6.12
C ALA A 103 6.68 5.08 6.18
N PHE A 104 6.37 5.55 7.38
CA PHE A 104 6.21 6.98 7.63
C PHE A 104 7.57 7.69 7.58
N PRO A 105 7.59 8.99 7.25
CA PRO A 105 8.82 9.76 7.35
C PRO A 105 9.23 9.89 8.84
N PRO A 106 10.53 10.07 9.15
CA PRO A 106 11.04 10.03 10.53
C PRO A 106 10.38 11.01 11.50
N ASN A 107 9.90 12.14 10.98
CA ASN A 107 9.24 13.20 11.75
C ASN A 107 7.71 13.02 11.85
N GLY A 108 7.19 11.88 11.42
CA GLY A 108 5.75 11.64 11.30
C GLY A 108 5.15 12.26 10.03
N LEU A 109 3.90 11.89 9.71
CA LEU A 109 3.22 12.37 8.52
C LEU A 109 3.15 13.92 8.49
N PRO A 110 3.29 14.53 7.30
CA PRO A 110 3.17 15.99 7.15
C PRO A 110 1.77 16.46 7.56
N SER A 111 1.63 17.67 8.09
CA SER A 111 0.34 18.24 8.54
C SER A 111 -0.13 19.41 7.67
#